data_AF-A0AAW9SQ31-F1
#
_entry.id   AF-A0AAW9SQ31-F1
#
_cell.length_a   1.000
_cell.length_b   1.000
_cell.length_c   1.000
_cell.angle_alpha   90.00
_cell.angle_beta   90.00
_cell.angle_gamma   90.00
#
_symmetry.space_group_name_H-M   'P 1'
#
loop_
_entity.id
_entity.type
_entity.pdbx_description
1 polymer ?
#
loop_
_entity_poly.entity_id
_entity_poly.type
_entity_poly.pdbx_seq_one_letter_code
_entity_poly.pdbx_strand_id
1 'polypeptide(L)'
;MAGAAENAFGLNRWITGIVLTAGTGWIVFGGMHRIAKASDIIVPIMAFGYIAMALVVIVINILQVPGVLIDIVANAFGFREAVGGGMGAAIAQGLRRGLFSNEAGLGSAPNVAATADVRHPISQGITQSFSVFIDTIVICTCTALMILLGDVYVPGAEIDGVVLTQDSLASHLGTWTSYFLTIAVLLFAFSSIIYNYYLGDNALTVLTKNPQASLVFKLILMAIVFVGAVAPGATAIFFFSDPMMGVLALVNLLALMMLFPILRRILRDFDEQRAAGVHRPRFDPTKFPDLDLDHSAWDHREAAPE
;
A
#
# COMPACT_ATOMS: atom_id res chain seq x y z
N MET A 1 3.12 13.10 -7.59
CA MET A 1 2.87 13.00 -9.05
C MET A 1 3.03 14.31 -9.78
N ALA A 2 2.16 15.32 -9.57
CA ALA A 2 2.25 16.58 -10.31
C ALA A 2 3.61 17.26 -10.12
N GLY A 3 4.14 17.27 -8.89
CA GLY A 3 5.51 17.74 -8.64
C GLY A 3 6.59 16.91 -9.34
N ALA A 4 6.39 15.60 -9.49
CA ALA A 4 7.33 14.72 -10.19
C ALA A 4 7.34 14.96 -11.71
N ALA A 5 6.15 15.20 -12.29
CA ALA A 5 5.98 15.54 -13.70
C ALA A 5 6.48 16.96 -14.02
N GLU A 6 6.29 17.89 -13.09
CA GLU A 6 6.86 19.23 -13.15
C GLU A 6 8.40 19.16 -13.10
N ASN A 7 8.97 18.39 -12.17
CA ASN A 7 10.43 18.22 -12.05
C ASN A 7 11.06 17.55 -13.29
N ALA A 8 10.49 16.45 -13.76
CA ALA A 8 11.08 15.70 -14.87
C ALA A 8 10.80 16.32 -16.24
N PHE A 9 9.56 16.73 -16.51
CA PHE A 9 9.13 17.17 -17.84
C PHE A 9 8.86 18.67 -17.95
N GLY A 10 8.96 19.45 -16.86
CA GLY A 10 8.53 20.85 -16.84
C GLY A 10 7.03 21.02 -17.04
N LEU A 11 6.24 19.95 -16.86
CA LEU A 11 4.80 19.97 -17.11
C LEU A 11 4.07 20.71 -15.99
N ASN A 12 3.19 21.61 -16.38
CA ASN A 12 2.31 22.31 -15.44
C ASN A 12 1.42 21.29 -14.69
N ARG A 13 1.33 21.45 -13.37
CA ARG A 13 0.56 20.60 -12.45
C ARG A 13 -0.90 20.40 -12.91
N TRP A 14 -1.51 21.43 -13.51
CA TRP A 14 -2.88 21.34 -14.04
C TRP A 14 -3.03 20.29 -15.14
N ILE A 15 -2.05 20.16 -16.05
CA ILE A 15 -2.08 19.15 -17.11
C ILE A 15 -2.01 17.75 -16.50
N THR A 16 -1.10 17.55 -15.54
CA THR A 16 -0.98 16.28 -14.82
C THR A 16 -2.27 15.93 -14.07
N GLY A 17 -2.90 16.92 -13.44
CA GLY A 17 -4.19 16.76 -12.77
C GLY A 17 -5.30 16.34 -13.74
N ILE A 18 -5.42 16.97 -14.90
CA ILE A 18 -6.41 16.60 -15.93
C ILE A 18 -6.21 15.15 -16.37
N VAL A 19 -4.97 14.78 -16.72
CA VAL A 19 -4.63 13.42 -17.18
C VAL A 19 -4.96 12.38 -16.11
N LEU A 20 -4.58 12.66 -14.86
CA LEU A 20 -4.84 11.78 -13.72
C LEU A 20 -6.34 11.61 -13.47
N THR A 21 -7.09 12.70 -13.42
CA THR A 21 -8.53 12.65 -13.17
C THR A 21 -9.27 11.98 -14.32
N ALA A 22 -8.90 12.25 -15.57
CA ALA A 22 -9.51 11.61 -16.74
C ALA A 22 -9.24 10.10 -16.77
N GLY A 23 -7.99 9.68 -16.55
CA GLY A 23 -7.61 8.28 -16.50
C GLY A 23 -8.30 7.53 -15.34
N THR A 24 -8.35 8.16 -14.16
CA THR A 24 -9.01 7.60 -12.99
C THR A 24 -10.50 7.46 -13.25
N GLY A 25 -11.14 8.50 -13.79
CA GLY A 25 -12.55 8.49 -14.15
C GLY A 25 -12.86 7.38 -15.15
N TRP A 26 -12.05 7.23 -16.20
CA TRP A 26 -12.25 6.17 -17.17
C TRP A 26 -12.25 4.76 -16.54
N ILE A 27 -11.41 4.53 -15.52
CA ILE A 27 -11.37 3.24 -14.81
C ILE A 27 -12.54 3.10 -13.83
N VAL A 28 -12.74 4.10 -12.95
CA VAL A 28 -13.73 4.09 -11.86
C VAL A 28 -15.17 4.03 -12.37
N PHE A 29 -15.49 4.77 -13.44
CA PHE A 29 -16.81 4.69 -14.08
C PHE A 29 -17.02 3.39 -14.87
N GLY A 30 -15.95 2.62 -15.13
CA GLY A 30 -15.99 1.32 -15.78
C GLY A 30 -16.40 0.14 -14.89
N GLY A 31 -16.49 0.36 -13.58
CA GLY A 31 -16.85 -0.68 -12.61
C GLY A 31 -15.72 -1.68 -12.32
N MET A 32 -16.05 -2.68 -11.49
CA MET A 32 -15.09 -3.57 -10.85
C MET A 32 -14.22 -4.37 -11.84
N HIS A 33 -14.80 -4.83 -12.96
CA HIS A 33 -14.06 -5.58 -13.97
C HIS A 33 -12.93 -4.77 -14.62
N ARG A 34 -13.15 -3.46 -14.83
CA ARG A 34 -12.12 -2.57 -15.40
C ARG A 34 -11.05 -2.25 -14.37
N ILE A 35 -11.45 -2.09 -13.11
CA ILE A 35 -10.55 -1.89 -11.97
C ILE A 35 -9.59 -3.08 -11.86
N ALA A 36 -10.11 -4.31 -11.80
CA ALA A 36 -9.29 -5.52 -11.70
C ALA A 36 -8.31 -5.64 -12.87
N LYS A 37 -8.79 -5.52 -14.12
CA LYS A 37 -7.93 -5.57 -15.31
C LYS A 37 -6.85 -4.49 -15.35
N ALA A 38 -7.17 -3.27 -14.90
CA ALA A 38 -6.19 -2.20 -14.82
C ALA A 38 -5.11 -2.54 -13.80
N SER A 39 -5.49 -2.99 -12.60
CA SER A 39 -4.56 -3.39 -11.55
C SER A 39 -3.66 -4.56 -11.98
N ASP A 40 -4.21 -5.58 -12.65
CA ASP A 40 -3.47 -6.76 -13.12
C ASP A 40 -2.31 -6.41 -14.06
N ILE A 41 -2.42 -5.32 -14.82
CA ILE A 41 -1.40 -4.87 -15.76
C ILE A 41 -0.47 -3.83 -15.12
N ILE A 42 -1.05 -2.85 -14.41
CA ILE A 42 -0.31 -1.71 -13.87
C ILE A 42 0.63 -2.14 -12.75
N VAL A 43 0.14 -2.99 -11.83
CA VAL A 43 0.87 -3.35 -10.61
C VAL A 43 2.15 -4.13 -10.89
N PRO A 44 2.16 -5.16 -11.76
CA PRO A 44 3.41 -5.86 -12.07
C PRO A 44 4.44 -4.96 -12.75
N ILE A 45 4.01 -4.14 -13.71
CA ILE A 45 4.92 -3.25 -14.46
C ILE A 45 5.59 -2.25 -13.51
N MET A 46 4.81 -1.61 -12.64
CA MET A 46 5.36 -0.62 -11.69
C MET A 46 6.27 -1.28 -10.65
N ALA A 47 5.87 -2.43 -10.11
CA ALA A 47 6.63 -3.11 -9.05
C ALA A 47 7.96 -3.66 -9.58
N PHE A 48 7.95 -4.43 -10.67
CA PHE A 48 9.18 -5.00 -11.24
C PHE A 48 10.12 -3.93 -11.76
N GLY A 49 9.59 -2.91 -12.45
CA GLY A 49 10.39 -1.81 -12.96
C GLY A 49 11.08 -1.04 -11.83
N TYR A 50 10.34 -0.70 -10.77
CA TYR A 50 10.89 0.03 -9.63
C TYR A 50 11.92 -0.80 -8.84
N ILE A 51 11.60 -2.07 -8.54
CA ILE A 51 12.50 -2.97 -7.82
C ILE A 51 13.78 -3.20 -8.63
N ALA A 52 13.69 -3.41 -9.94
CA ALA A 52 14.88 -3.61 -10.78
C ALA A 52 15.83 -2.40 -10.69
N MET A 53 15.29 -1.17 -10.79
CA MET A 53 16.10 0.04 -10.68
C MET A 53 16.74 0.18 -9.30
N ALA A 54 15.99 -0.06 -8.23
CA ALA A 54 16.53 0.00 -6.88
C ALA A 54 17.63 -1.05 -6.66
N LEU A 55 17.45 -2.28 -7.16
CA LEU A 55 18.44 -3.34 -7.08
C LEU A 55 19.73 -2.97 -7.82
N VAL A 56 19.64 -2.34 -9.01
CA VAL A 56 20.83 -1.87 -9.73
C VAL A 56 21.61 -0.87 -8.89
N VAL A 57 20.94 0.12 -8.28
CA VAL A 57 21.57 1.09 -7.37
C VAL A 57 22.24 0.40 -6.18
N ILE A 58 21.55 -0.54 -5.55
CA ILE A 58 22.06 -1.30 -4.39
C ILE A 58 23.29 -2.14 -4.78
N VAL A 59 23.29 -2.78 -5.95
CA VAL A 59 24.40 -3.61 -6.42
C VAL A 59 25.64 -2.75 -6.73
N ILE A 60 25.45 -1.59 -7.36
CA ILE A 60 26.56 -0.66 -7.64
C ILE A 60 27.18 -0.14 -6.34
N ASN A 61 26.36 0.06 -5.30
CA ASN A 61 26.77 0.58 -4.01
C ASN A 61 26.81 -0.49 -2.89
N ILE A 62 27.08 -1.75 -3.25
CA ILE A 62 26.91 -2.88 -2.32
C ILE A 62 27.81 -2.80 -1.08
N LEU A 63 28.97 -2.14 -1.20
CA LEU A 63 29.92 -1.97 -0.10
C LEU A 63 29.44 -0.95 0.94
N GLN A 64 28.63 0.02 0.53
CA GLN A 64 28.09 1.06 1.42
C GLN A 64 26.81 0.61 2.14
N VAL A 65 26.09 -0.38 1.58
CA VAL A 65 24.81 -0.88 2.12
C VAL A 65 24.88 -1.24 3.62
N PRO A 66 25.87 -2.02 4.10
CA PRO A 66 25.95 -2.34 5.53
C PRO A 66 26.09 -1.10 6.41
N GLY A 67 26.85 -0.09 5.96
CA GLY A 67 27.02 1.17 6.68
C GLY A 67 25.71 1.95 6.79
N VAL A 68 24.97 2.07 5.69
CA VAL A 68 23.66 2.73 5.68
C VAL A 68 22.66 2.03 6.60
N LEU A 69 22.62 0.69 6.60
CA LEU A 69 21.74 -0.07 7.50
C LEU A 69 22.10 0.14 8.98
N ILE A 70 23.39 0.14 9.31
CA ILE A 70 23.86 0.46 10.66
C ILE A 70 23.43 1.87 11.04
N ASP A 71 23.57 2.84 10.14
CA ASP A 71 23.20 4.23 10.39
C ASP A 71 21.70 4.39 10.62
N ILE A 72 20.84 3.72 9.84
CA ILE A 72 19.38 3.70 10.06
C ILE A 72 19.06 3.22 11.48
N VAL A 73 19.62 2.08 11.90
CA VAL A 73 19.38 1.51 13.24
C VAL A 73 19.95 2.41 14.33
N ALA A 74 21.17 2.92 14.14
CA ALA A 74 21.83 3.78 15.10
C ALA A 74 21.07 5.09 15.33
N ASN A 75 20.53 5.70 14.27
CA ASN A 75 19.70 6.91 14.36
C ASN A 75 18.32 6.60 14.96
N ALA A 76 17.67 5.51 14.55
CA ALA A 76 16.35 5.13 15.06
C ALA A 76 16.34 4.89 16.58
N PHE A 77 17.43 4.34 17.14
CA PHE A 77 17.60 4.09 18.57
C PHE A 77 18.47 5.15 19.28
N GLY A 78 18.75 6.28 18.63
CA GLY A 78 19.46 7.41 19.25
C GLY A 78 20.90 7.10 19.71
N PHE A 79 21.55 6.07 19.17
CA PHE A 79 22.94 5.74 19.49
C PHE A 79 23.94 6.78 18.98
N ARG A 80 23.58 7.56 17.96
CA ARG A 80 24.36 8.71 17.44
C ARG A 80 23.82 10.07 17.89
N GLU A 81 22.54 10.15 18.24
CA GLU A 81 21.86 11.37 18.68
C GLU A 81 21.69 11.35 20.20
N ALA A 82 22.77 11.68 20.90
CA ALA A 82 22.65 12.05 22.30
C ALA A 82 21.92 13.40 22.37
N VAL A 83 20.81 13.45 23.14
CA VAL A 83 20.03 14.63 23.56
C VAL A 83 18.72 14.90 22.77
N GLY A 84 17.57 14.84 23.48
CA GLY A 84 16.47 15.79 23.23
C GLY A 84 15.23 15.35 22.45
N GLY A 85 14.94 14.05 22.28
CA GLY A 85 13.65 13.61 21.70
C GLY A 85 13.69 13.19 20.22
N GLY A 86 14.87 13.18 19.57
CA GLY A 86 15.06 12.72 18.19
C GLY A 86 14.61 11.26 17.97
N MET A 87 14.95 10.35 18.88
CA MET A 87 14.50 8.95 18.84
C MET A 87 12.98 8.82 18.79
N GLY A 88 12.27 9.55 19.66
CA GLY A 88 10.81 9.52 19.73
C GLY A 88 10.17 10.06 18.46
N ALA A 89 10.72 11.14 17.90
CA ALA A 89 10.27 11.71 16.64
C ALA A 89 10.52 10.76 15.45
N ALA A 90 11.70 10.13 15.39
CA ALA A 90 12.05 9.17 14.35
C ALA A 90 11.13 7.93 14.37
N ILE A 91 10.89 7.36 15.55
CA ILE A 91 9.97 6.23 15.72
C ILE A 91 8.54 6.65 15.37
N ALA A 92 8.06 7.77 15.90
CA ALA A 92 6.70 8.24 15.62
C ALA A 92 6.49 8.51 14.13
N GLN A 93 7.45 9.14 13.46
CA GLN A 93 7.38 9.41 12.03
C GLN A 93 7.48 8.12 11.20
N GLY A 94 8.34 7.17 11.62
CA GLY A 94 8.46 5.86 11.00
C GLY A 94 7.18 5.04 11.10
N LEU A 95 6.56 4.97 12.29
CA LEU A 95 5.26 4.33 12.49
C LEU A 95 4.18 5.01 11.67
N ARG A 96 4.13 6.34 11.69
CA ARG A 96 3.18 7.16 10.91
C ARG A 96 3.27 6.83 9.43
N ARG A 97 4.45 6.99 8.82
CA ARG A 97 4.66 6.75 7.38
C ARG A 97 4.54 5.27 7.02
N GLY A 98 4.96 4.36 7.89
CA GLY A 98 4.82 2.92 7.70
C GLY A 98 3.36 2.47 7.61
N LEU A 99 2.51 2.99 8.50
CA LEU A 99 1.06 2.73 8.47
C LEU A 99 0.41 3.24 7.17
N PHE A 100 0.87 4.36 6.61
CA PHE A 100 0.41 4.85 5.29
C PHE A 100 0.84 3.95 4.13
N SER A 101 1.94 3.21 4.25
CA SER A 101 2.44 2.34 3.18
C SER A 101 1.72 1.01 3.15
N ASN A 102 1.70 0.31 4.29
CA ASN A 102 1.26 -1.08 4.35
C ASN A 102 -0.16 -1.27 4.90
N GLU A 103 -0.78 -0.21 5.42
CA GLU A 103 -2.13 -0.23 6.00
C GLU A 103 -2.32 -1.28 7.11
N ALA A 104 -1.23 -1.69 7.77
CA ALA A 104 -1.26 -2.70 8.81
C ALA A 104 -2.13 -2.24 9.99
N GLY A 105 -3.11 -3.08 10.35
CA GLY A 105 -4.04 -2.79 11.45
C GLY A 105 -5.19 -1.82 11.10
N LEU A 106 -5.23 -1.24 9.89
CA LEU A 106 -6.33 -0.37 9.45
C LEU A 106 -7.62 -1.12 9.09
N GLY A 107 -7.54 -2.42 8.80
CA GLY A 107 -8.72 -3.21 8.42
C GLY A 107 -9.23 -2.95 7.00
N SER A 108 -8.50 -2.13 6.22
CA SER A 108 -8.76 -1.87 4.80
C SER A 108 -8.42 -3.07 3.91
N ALA A 109 -7.20 -3.61 4.03
CA ALA A 109 -6.71 -4.73 3.21
C ALA A 109 -7.61 -6.00 3.26
N PRO A 110 -8.19 -6.39 4.41
CA PRO A 110 -9.15 -7.48 4.49
C PRO A 110 -10.37 -7.34 3.56
N ASN A 111 -10.82 -6.12 3.23
CA ASN A 111 -11.98 -5.93 2.34
C ASN A 111 -11.70 -6.47 0.93
N VAL A 112 -10.49 -6.26 0.41
CA VAL A 112 -10.08 -6.86 -0.87
C VAL A 112 -9.86 -8.35 -0.68
N ALA A 113 -9.19 -8.73 0.41
CA ALA A 113 -8.87 -10.13 0.70
C ALA A 113 -10.12 -11.04 0.78
N ALA A 114 -11.24 -10.51 1.27
CA ALA A 114 -12.52 -11.20 1.41
C ALA A 114 -13.21 -11.54 0.07
N THR A 115 -12.79 -10.90 -1.04
CA THR A 115 -13.33 -11.22 -2.37
C THR A 115 -12.54 -12.30 -3.10
N ALA A 116 -11.42 -12.75 -2.52
CA ALA A 116 -10.62 -13.81 -3.09
C ALA A 116 -11.28 -15.18 -2.89
N ASP A 117 -11.35 -15.98 -3.96
CA ASP A 117 -11.73 -17.39 -3.88
C ASP A 117 -10.58 -18.19 -3.24
N VAL A 118 -10.79 -18.62 -1.99
CA VAL A 118 -9.75 -19.20 -1.15
C VAL A 118 -10.25 -20.47 -0.47
N ARG A 119 -9.47 -21.54 -0.59
CA ARG A 119 -9.78 -22.84 0.02
C ARG A 119 -9.89 -22.79 1.54
N HIS A 120 -9.11 -21.92 2.17
CA HIS A 120 -9.10 -21.74 3.61
C HIS A 120 -8.76 -20.27 3.94
N PRO A 121 -9.49 -19.58 4.83
CA PRO A 121 -9.29 -18.15 5.10
C PRO A 121 -7.89 -17.85 5.66
N ILE A 122 -7.31 -18.76 6.44
CA ILE A 122 -5.92 -18.62 6.93
C ILE A 122 -4.90 -18.52 5.79
N SER A 123 -5.07 -19.27 4.69
CA SER A 123 -4.19 -19.16 3.52
C SER A 123 -4.17 -17.74 2.97
N GLN A 124 -5.34 -17.09 2.92
CA GLN A 124 -5.45 -15.71 2.45
C GLN A 124 -4.84 -14.72 3.44
N GLY A 125 -5.02 -14.94 4.75
CA GLY A 125 -4.36 -14.14 5.78
C GLY A 125 -2.83 -14.21 5.70
N ILE A 126 -2.27 -15.38 5.39
CA ILE A 126 -0.83 -15.56 5.18
C ILE A 126 -0.37 -14.77 3.93
N THR A 127 -1.08 -14.89 2.81
CA THR A 127 -0.78 -14.13 1.58
C THR A 127 -0.79 -12.62 1.83
N GLN A 128 -1.77 -12.12 2.59
CA GLN A 128 -1.85 -10.70 2.96
C GLN A 128 -0.76 -10.26 3.94
N SER A 129 -0.35 -11.13 4.86
CA SER A 129 0.79 -10.83 5.73
C SER A 129 2.10 -10.75 4.93
N PHE A 130 2.23 -11.59 3.89
CA PHE A 130 3.37 -11.56 2.99
C PHE A 130 3.38 -10.31 2.09
N SER A 131 2.23 -9.80 1.64
CA SER A 131 2.19 -8.55 0.86
C SER A 131 2.70 -7.36 1.68
N VAL A 132 2.35 -7.26 2.96
CA VAL A 132 2.88 -6.25 3.90
C VAL A 132 4.40 -6.36 4.04
N PHE A 133 4.94 -7.58 4.14
CA PHE A 133 6.38 -7.81 4.19
C PHE A 133 7.07 -7.32 2.90
N ILE A 134 6.53 -7.66 1.73
CA ILE A 134 7.09 -7.20 0.45
C ILE A 134 7.05 -5.67 0.35
N ASP A 135 5.93 -5.04 0.71
CA ASP A 135 5.82 -3.58 0.66
C ASP A 135 6.84 -2.90 1.57
N THR A 136 6.80 -3.17 2.87
CA THR A 136 7.61 -2.42 3.84
C THR A 136 9.06 -2.88 3.90
N ILE A 137 9.30 -4.20 4.00
CA ILE A 137 10.64 -4.71 4.25
C ILE A 137 11.46 -4.75 2.95
N VAL A 138 10.83 -5.04 1.82
CA VAL A 138 11.55 -5.09 0.53
C VAL A 138 11.47 -3.75 -0.18
N ILE A 139 10.26 -3.29 -0.56
CA ILE A 139 10.12 -2.13 -1.44
C ILE A 139 10.53 -0.84 -0.73
N CYS A 140 9.99 -0.53 0.45
CA CYS A 140 10.35 0.71 1.16
C CYS A 140 11.81 0.74 1.62
N THR A 141 12.38 -0.40 2.03
CA THR A 141 13.82 -0.47 2.35
C THR A 141 14.67 -0.21 1.11
N CYS A 142 14.31 -0.76 -0.05
CA CYS A 142 14.97 -0.46 -1.32
C CYS A 142 14.90 1.03 -1.66
N THR A 143 13.75 1.69 -1.43
CA THR A 143 13.60 3.14 -1.57
C THR A 143 14.55 3.90 -0.64
N ALA A 144 14.58 3.53 0.64
CA ALA A 144 15.43 4.17 1.64
C ALA A 144 16.91 4.02 1.30
N LEU A 145 17.35 2.82 0.89
CA LEU A 145 18.73 2.57 0.45
C LEU A 145 19.06 3.40 -0.79
N MET A 146 18.19 3.43 -1.80
CA MET A 146 18.41 4.22 -3.01
C MET A 146 18.61 5.72 -2.70
N ILE A 147 17.87 6.27 -1.72
CA ILE A 147 18.01 7.66 -1.28
C ILE A 147 19.30 7.86 -0.48
N LEU A 148 19.55 7.00 0.52
CA LEU A 148 20.63 7.18 1.50
C LEU A 148 22.01 6.75 0.99
N LEU A 149 22.08 5.99 -0.10
CA LEU A 149 23.35 5.66 -0.77
C LEU A 149 23.86 6.81 -1.65
N GLY A 150 23.05 7.83 -1.91
CA GLY A 150 23.44 9.01 -2.68
C GLY A 150 23.60 10.26 -1.81
N ASP A 151 24.15 11.32 -2.41
CA ASP A 151 24.46 12.59 -1.70
C ASP A 151 23.32 13.63 -1.74
N VAL A 152 22.16 13.25 -2.29
CA VAL A 152 21.02 14.17 -2.50
C VAL A 152 20.27 14.44 -1.20
N TYR A 153 20.21 13.45 -0.30
CA TYR A 153 19.56 13.62 0.98
C TYR A 153 20.43 14.45 1.94
N VAL A 154 19.92 15.61 2.32
CA VAL A 154 20.53 16.46 3.35
C VAL A 154 19.61 16.50 4.57
N PRO A 155 20.08 16.06 5.76
CA PRO A 155 19.28 16.12 6.98
C PRO A 155 18.75 17.53 7.25
N GLY A 156 17.44 17.64 7.51
CA GLY A 156 16.76 18.91 7.80
C GLY A 156 16.35 19.75 6.57
N ALA A 157 16.69 19.33 5.35
CA ALA A 157 16.18 19.97 4.14
C ALA A 157 14.73 19.56 3.88
N GLU A 158 13.84 20.54 3.66
CA GLU A 158 12.46 20.28 3.24
C GLU A 158 12.41 20.08 1.72
N ILE A 159 12.49 18.82 1.29
CA ILE A 159 12.31 18.42 -0.11
C ILE A 159 11.10 17.50 -0.19
N ASP A 160 10.28 17.67 -1.24
CA ASP A 160 9.19 16.72 -1.53
C ASP A 160 9.76 15.31 -1.70
N GLY A 161 9.24 14.33 -0.94
CA GLY A 161 9.81 12.98 -0.91
C GLY A 161 9.85 12.29 -2.27
N VAL A 162 8.92 12.60 -3.18
CA VAL A 162 8.92 12.04 -4.53
C VAL A 162 10.05 12.67 -5.35
N VAL A 163 10.23 13.98 -5.26
CA VAL A 163 11.32 14.70 -5.93
C VAL A 163 12.68 14.24 -5.40
N LEU A 164 12.83 14.09 -4.09
CA LEU A 164 14.02 13.52 -3.45
C LEU A 164 14.36 12.14 -4.01
N THR A 165 13.36 11.29 -4.19
CA THR A 165 13.56 9.94 -4.75
C THR A 165 14.00 10.01 -6.23
N GLN A 166 13.43 10.93 -7.02
CA GLN A 166 13.83 11.15 -8.41
C GLN A 166 15.28 11.63 -8.53
N ASP A 167 15.62 12.66 -7.77
CA ASP A 167 16.94 13.27 -7.83
C ASP A 167 18.01 12.29 -7.31
N SER A 168 17.68 11.48 -6.29
CA SER A 168 18.55 10.40 -5.81
C SER A 168 18.76 9.32 -6.88
N LEU A 169 17.71 8.89 -7.56
CA LEU A 169 17.87 7.90 -8.63
C LEU A 169 18.64 8.46 -9.84
N ALA A 170 18.46 9.75 -10.12
CA ALA A 170 19.17 10.45 -11.18
C ALA A 170 20.66 10.64 -10.87
N SER A 171 21.03 10.82 -9.60
CA SER A 171 22.43 10.91 -9.20
C SER A 171 23.17 9.58 -9.37
N HIS A 172 22.50 8.44 -9.17
CA HIS A 172 23.09 7.12 -9.34
C HIS A 172 23.19 6.67 -10.80
N LEU A 173 22.12 6.87 -11.59
CA LEU A 173 21.97 6.22 -12.90
C LEU A 173 21.80 7.21 -14.07
N GLY A 174 21.80 8.51 -13.79
CA GLY A 174 21.63 9.58 -14.76
C GLY A 174 20.20 10.09 -14.88
N THR A 175 20.05 11.27 -15.50
CA THR A 175 18.79 12.04 -15.55
C THR A 175 17.63 11.34 -16.25
N TRP A 176 17.90 10.33 -17.10
CA TRP A 176 16.86 9.56 -17.78
C TRP A 176 15.94 8.82 -16.79
N THR A 177 16.44 8.51 -15.59
CA THR A 177 15.67 7.80 -14.57
C THR A 177 14.58 8.66 -13.94
N SER A 178 14.70 9.99 -13.94
CA SER A 178 13.65 10.90 -13.50
C SER A 178 12.38 10.76 -14.35
N TYR A 179 12.52 10.55 -15.66
CA TYR A 179 11.39 10.29 -16.56
C TYR A 179 10.74 8.95 -16.26
N PHE A 180 11.54 7.90 -16.08
CA PHE A 180 11.06 6.57 -15.72
C PHE A 180 10.29 6.61 -14.40
N LEU A 181 10.88 7.20 -13.35
CA LEU A 181 10.25 7.26 -12.03
C LEU A 181 9.00 8.14 -12.04
N THR A 182 8.92 9.18 -12.88
CA THR A 182 7.68 9.95 -13.06
C THR A 182 6.55 9.06 -13.55
N ILE A 183 6.81 8.25 -14.58
CA ILE A 183 5.81 7.32 -15.13
C ILE A 183 5.45 6.27 -14.07
N ALA A 184 6.43 5.72 -13.36
CA ALA A 184 6.19 4.75 -12.30
C ALA A 184 5.32 5.34 -11.18
N VAL A 185 5.64 6.54 -10.68
CA VAL A 185 4.87 7.23 -9.62
C VAL A 185 3.45 7.54 -10.08
N LEU A 186 3.26 7.86 -11.36
CA LEU A 186 1.93 8.04 -11.96
C LEU A 186 1.13 6.73 -11.92
N LEU A 187 1.73 5.61 -12.30
CA LEU A 187 1.13 4.27 -12.20
C LEU A 187 0.82 3.88 -10.74
N PHE A 188 1.75 4.11 -9.82
CA PHE A 188 1.55 3.88 -8.38
C PHE A 188 0.33 4.60 -7.88
N ALA A 189 0.23 5.90 -8.12
CA ALA A 189 -0.89 6.66 -7.61
C ALA A 189 -2.22 6.31 -8.30
N PHE A 190 -2.22 5.98 -9.60
CA PHE A 190 -3.43 5.42 -10.22
C PHE A 190 -3.90 4.17 -9.49
N SER A 191 -2.99 3.23 -9.22
CA SER A 191 -3.31 2.00 -8.49
C SER A 191 -3.85 2.29 -7.08
N SER A 192 -3.24 3.23 -6.35
CA SER A 192 -3.68 3.62 -5.01
C SER A 192 -5.05 4.30 -5.01
N ILE A 193 -5.35 5.16 -5.98
CA ILE A 193 -6.66 5.82 -6.10
C ILE A 193 -7.73 4.78 -6.40
N ILE A 194 -7.47 3.85 -7.32
CA ILE A 194 -8.40 2.77 -7.68
C ILE A 194 -8.69 1.87 -6.48
N TYR A 195 -7.64 1.47 -5.74
CA TYR A 195 -7.77 0.68 -4.52
C TYR A 195 -8.61 1.40 -3.45
N ASN A 196 -8.31 2.68 -3.18
CA ASN A 196 -9.05 3.45 -2.18
C ASN A 196 -10.51 3.74 -2.60
N TYR A 197 -10.76 3.96 -3.90
CA TYR A 197 -12.12 4.04 -4.43
C TYR A 197 -12.89 2.76 -4.14
N TYR A 198 -12.29 1.59 -4.42
CA TYR A 198 -12.93 0.30 -4.18
C TYR A 198 -13.32 0.11 -2.71
N LEU A 199 -12.42 0.44 -1.78
CA LEU A 199 -12.72 0.40 -0.34
C LEU A 199 -13.87 1.33 0.04
N GLY A 200 -13.86 2.56 -0.48
CA GLY A 200 -14.90 3.55 -0.21
C GLY A 200 -16.26 3.17 -0.79
N ASP A 201 -16.29 2.63 -2.01
CA ASP A 201 -17.51 2.18 -2.69
C ASP A 201 -18.12 0.98 -1.94
N ASN A 202 -17.30 0.01 -1.52
CA ASN A 202 -17.75 -1.10 -0.67
C ASN A 202 -18.35 -0.61 0.65
N ALA A 203 -17.66 0.27 1.37
CA ALA A 203 -18.18 0.84 2.62
C ALA A 203 -19.50 1.59 2.38
N LEU A 204 -19.60 2.32 1.27
CA LEU A 204 -20.81 3.05 0.90
C LEU A 204 -21.98 2.10 0.62
N THR A 205 -21.76 0.95 -0.03
CA THR A 205 -22.82 -0.04 -0.29
C THR A 205 -23.40 -0.66 0.98
N VAL A 206 -22.61 -0.73 2.06
CA VAL A 206 -23.09 -1.17 3.39
C VAL A 206 -23.99 -0.11 4.03
N LEU A 207 -23.66 1.18 3.85
CA LEU A 207 -24.42 2.29 4.42
C LEU A 207 -25.70 2.63 3.64
N THR A 208 -25.67 2.49 2.31
CA THR A 208 -26.81 2.85 1.46
C THR A 208 -26.86 2.03 0.18
N LYS A 209 -28.08 1.66 -0.21
CA LYS A 209 -28.36 0.99 -1.49
C LYS A 209 -28.72 1.98 -2.60
N ASN A 210 -28.70 3.29 -2.33
CA ASN A 210 -29.07 4.30 -3.31
C ASN A 210 -27.99 4.43 -4.40
N PRO A 211 -28.29 4.13 -5.68
CA PRO A 211 -27.32 4.23 -6.77
C PRO A 211 -26.79 5.66 -6.99
N GLN A 212 -27.57 6.69 -6.62
CA GLN A 212 -27.11 8.08 -6.70
C GLN A 212 -25.98 8.38 -5.72
N ALA A 213 -25.92 7.70 -4.58
CA ALA A 213 -24.84 7.90 -3.61
C ALA A 213 -23.48 7.49 -4.20
N SER A 214 -23.42 6.35 -4.91
CA SER A 214 -22.18 5.91 -5.58
C SER A 214 -21.78 6.90 -6.70
N LEU A 215 -22.75 7.42 -7.46
CA LEU A 215 -22.46 8.45 -8.48
C LEU A 215 -21.86 9.72 -7.86
N VAL A 216 -22.48 10.24 -6.79
CA VAL A 216 -21.99 11.42 -6.08
C VAL A 216 -20.59 11.16 -5.50
N PHE A 217 -20.36 9.99 -4.92
CA PHE A 217 -19.06 9.59 -4.40
C PHE A 217 -17.97 9.60 -5.49
N LYS A 218 -18.25 9.04 -6.67
CA LYS A 218 -17.32 9.08 -7.82
C LYS A 218 -17.00 10.50 -8.26
N LEU A 219 -18.01 11.37 -8.35
CA LEU A 219 -17.82 12.77 -8.74
C LEU A 219 -16.97 13.53 -7.72
N ILE A 220 -17.23 13.34 -6.42
CA ILE A 220 -16.42 13.92 -5.34
C ILE A 220 -14.98 13.41 -5.42
N LEU A 221 -14.78 12.10 -5.62
CA LEU A 221 -13.45 11.53 -5.79
C LEU A 221 -12.70 12.18 -6.96
N MET A 222 -13.33 12.35 -8.12
CA MET A 222 -12.70 13.01 -9.27
C MET A 222 -12.28 14.44 -8.96
N ALA A 223 -13.11 15.20 -8.24
CA ALA A 223 -12.80 16.55 -7.80
C ALA A 223 -11.61 16.57 -6.84
N ILE A 224 -11.58 15.67 -5.84
CA ILE A 224 -10.48 15.56 -4.88
C ILE A 224 -9.18 15.18 -5.57
N VAL A 225 -9.20 14.21 -6.50
CA VAL A 225 -8.02 13.80 -7.28
C VAL A 225 -7.46 14.98 -8.07
N PHE A 226 -8.34 15.75 -8.71
CA PHE A 226 -7.93 16.91 -9.49
C PHE A 226 -7.32 18.01 -8.60
N VAL A 227 -8.02 18.40 -7.53
CA VAL A 227 -7.57 19.43 -6.60
C VAL A 227 -6.26 19.01 -5.93
N GLY A 228 -6.14 17.75 -5.50
CA GLY A 228 -4.93 17.21 -4.88
C GLY A 228 -3.73 17.16 -5.82
N ALA A 229 -3.94 16.91 -7.11
CA ALA A 229 -2.87 16.97 -8.10
C ALA A 229 -2.40 18.41 -8.36
N VAL A 230 -3.32 19.35 -8.41
CA VAL A 230 -3.02 20.76 -8.72
C VAL A 230 -2.39 21.48 -7.53
N ALA A 231 -2.87 21.22 -6.31
CA ALA A 231 -2.43 21.91 -5.11
C ALA A 231 -0.93 21.68 -4.84
N PRO A 232 -0.09 22.74 -4.85
CA PRO A 232 1.31 22.62 -4.47
C PRO A 232 1.42 22.35 -2.97
N GLY A 233 2.34 21.46 -2.59
CA GLY A 233 2.62 21.17 -1.18
C GLY A 233 1.40 20.69 -0.39
N ALA A 234 0.60 19.78 -0.95
CA ALA A 234 -0.60 19.22 -0.32
C ALA A 234 -0.32 18.35 0.94
N THR A 235 0.71 18.68 1.71
CA THR A 235 1.03 18.07 3.01
C THR A 235 -0.09 18.29 4.03
N ALA A 236 -0.91 19.33 3.84
CA ALA A 236 -2.07 19.59 4.67
C ALA A 236 -3.07 18.42 4.71
N ILE A 237 -3.15 17.61 3.66
CA ILE A 237 -4.01 16.41 3.61
C ILE A 237 -3.65 15.41 4.72
N PHE A 238 -2.38 15.36 5.13
CA PHE A 238 -1.92 14.46 6.18
C PHE A 238 -2.45 14.90 7.54
N PHE A 239 -2.62 16.20 7.82
CA PHE A 239 -3.21 16.64 9.10
C PHE A 239 -4.65 16.17 9.29
N PHE A 240 -5.39 15.97 8.19
CA PHE A 240 -6.71 15.37 8.23
C PHE A 240 -6.67 13.84 8.22
N SER A 241 -5.85 13.25 7.36
CA SER A 241 -5.83 11.80 7.13
C SER A 241 -5.25 11.01 8.31
N ASP A 242 -4.25 11.57 8.99
CA ASP A 242 -3.56 10.91 10.08
C ASP A 242 -4.44 10.58 11.29
N PRO A 243 -5.20 11.53 11.87
CA PRO A 243 -6.14 11.21 12.94
C PRO A 243 -7.20 10.19 12.50
N MET A 244 -7.68 10.28 11.25
CA MET A 244 -8.69 9.37 10.71
C MET A 244 -8.15 7.94 10.59
N MET A 245 -6.92 7.77 10.12
CA MET A 245 -6.23 6.47 10.15
C MET A 245 -6.07 5.94 11.57
N GLY A 246 -5.76 6.80 12.54
CA GLY A 246 -5.68 6.42 13.95
C GLY A 246 -7.02 5.89 14.49
N VAL A 247 -8.13 6.56 14.16
CA VAL A 247 -9.48 6.10 14.53
C VAL A 247 -9.81 4.77 13.87
N LEU A 248 -9.52 4.63 12.57
CA LEU A 248 -9.75 3.41 11.81
C LEU A 248 -8.96 2.23 12.41
N ALA A 249 -7.67 2.43 12.70
CA ALA A 249 -6.82 1.45 13.36
C ALA A 249 -7.38 1.04 14.72
N LEU A 250 -7.79 2.01 15.55
CA LEU A 250 -8.30 1.75 16.89
C LEU A 250 -9.55 0.87 16.85
N VAL A 251 -10.53 1.25 16.02
CA VAL A 251 -11.79 0.49 15.88
C VAL A 251 -11.51 -0.92 15.37
N ASN A 252 -10.68 -1.06 14.34
CA ASN A 252 -10.36 -2.36 13.77
C ASN A 252 -9.56 -3.26 14.74
N LEU A 253 -8.56 -2.72 15.43
CA LEU A 253 -7.78 -3.49 16.41
C LEU A 253 -8.63 -3.95 17.59
N LEU A 254 -9.57 -3.12 18.06
CA LEU A 254 -10.54 -3.53 19.09
C LEU A 254 -11.39 -4.71 18.61
N ALA A 255 -11.91 -4.65 17.38
CA ALA A 255 -12.67 -5.75 16.79
C ALA A 255 -11.81 -7.02 16.63
N LEU A 256 -10.56 -6.90 16.17
CA LEU A 256 -9.63 -8.03 16.04
C LEU A 256 -9.32 -8.67 17.40
N MET A 257 -9.16 -7.88 18.47
CA MET A 257 -8.97 -8.42 19.82
C MET A 257 -10.20 -9.21 20.29
N MET A 258 -11.42 -8.76 19.96
CA MET A 258 -12.65 -9.49 20.28
C MET A 258 -12.80 -10.78 19.45
N LEU A 259 -12.38 -10.76 18.19
CA LEU A 259 -12.43 -11.91 17.27
C LEU A 259 -11.26 -12.88 17.45
N PHE A 260 -10.26 -12.53 18.27
CA PHE A 260 -9.07 -13.35 18.49
C PHE A 260 -9.34 -14.81 18.91
N PRO A 261 -10.34 -15.11 19.77
CA PRO A 261 -10.70 -16.49 20.09
C PRO A 261 -11.19 -17.28 18.86
N ILE A 262 -11.94 -16.64 17.97
CA ILE A 262 -12.44 -17.25 16.73
C ILE A 262 -11.28 -17.50 15.78
N LEU A 263 -10.40 -16.51 15.59
CA LEU A 263 -9.19 -16.65 14.77
C LEU A 263 -8.35 -17.84 15.24
N ARG A 264 -8.13 -18.00 16.56
CA ARG A 264 -7.37 -19.14 17.10
C ARG A 264 -8.00 -20.49 16.79
N ARG A 265 -9.34 -20.60 16.80
CA ARG A 265 -10.04 -21.84 16.46
C ARG A 265 -9.84 -22.21 14.99
N ILE A 266 -9.97 -21.23 14.10
CA ILE A 266 -9.79 -21.41 12.65
C ILE A 266 -8.32 -21.69 12.30
N LEU A 267 -7.38 -21.03 12.97
CA LEU A 267 -5.95 -21.28 12.82
C LEU A 267 -5.57 -22.69 13.26
N ARG A 268 -6.12 -23.17 14.38
CA ARG A 268 -5.89 -24.53 14.84
C ARG A 268 -6.39 -25.58 13.83
N ASP A 269 -7.56 -25.40 13.23
CA ASP A 269 -8.04 -26.31 12.17
C ASP A 269 -7.07 -26.33 10.97
N PHE A 270 -6.54 -25.18 10.57
CA PHE A 270 -5.52 -25.10 9.52
C PHE A 270 -4.24 -25.86 9.87
N ASP A 271 -3.73 -25.67 11.10
CA ASP A 271 -2.51 -26.31 11.58
C ASP A 271 -2.68 -27.83 11.74
N GLU A 272 -3.84 -28.29 12.24
CA GLU A 272 -4.18 -29.72 12.34
C GLU A 272 -4.21 -30.39 10.97
N GLN A 273 -4.79 -29.74 9.95
CA GLN A 273 -4.78 -30.25 8.58
C GLN A 273 -3.35 -30.33 8.02
N ARG A 274 -2.51 -29.31 8.23
CA ARG A 274 -1.10 -29.35 7.81
C ARG A 274 -0.31 -30.43 8.54
N ALA A 275 -0.53 -30.61 9.84
CA ALA A 275 0.12 -31.65 10.63
C ALA A 275 -0.29 -33.06 10.18
N ALA A 276 -1.51 -33.24 9.69
CA ALA A 276 -2.00 -34.47 9.08
C ALA A 276 -1.46 -34.72 7.65
N GLY A 277 -0.57 -33.86 7.14
CA GLY A 277 0.04 -34.01 5.81
C GLY A 277 -0.81 -33.43 4.68
N VAL A 278 -1.88 -32.70 4.96
CA VAL A 278 -2.69 -32.04 3.93
C VAL A 278 -1.93 -30.84 3.38
N HIS A 279 -1.45 -30.93 2.14
CA HIS A 279 -0.68 -29.85 1.49
C HIS A 279 -1.50 -28.58 1.25
N ARG A 280 -2.81 -28.71 1.01
CA ARG A 280 -3.72 -27.59 0.75
C ARG A 280 -4.94 -27.70 1.67
N PRO A 281 -4.87 -27.17 2.91
CA PRO A 281 -5.98 -27.19 3.84
C PRO A 281 -7.25 -26.59 3.22
N ARG A 282 -8.40 -27.13 3.62
CA ARG A 282 -9.73 -26.67 3.17
C ARG A 282 -10.59 -26.35 4.38
N PHE A 283 -11.22 -25.19 4.33
CA PHE A 283 -12.12 -24.76 5.39
C PHE A 283 -13.47 -25.45 5.23
N ASP A 284 -13.96 -26.03 6.32
CA ASP A 284 -15.27 -26.65 6.38
C ASP A 284 -16.15 -25.81 7.33
N PRO A 285 -17.08 -25.00 6.80
CA PRO A 285 -17.97 -24.17 7.61
C PRO A 285 -18.82 -24.99 8.59
N THR A 286 -19.09 -26.27 8.29
CA THR A 286 -19.94 -27.11 9.14
C THR A 286 -19.29 -27.46 10.48
N LYS A 287 -17.96 -27.36 10.58
CA LYS A 287 -17.21 -27.53 11.84
C LYS A 287 -17.37 -26.34 12.80
N PHE A 288 -17.92 -25.22 12.33
CA PHE A 288 -18.06 -23.98 13.08
C PHE A 288 -19.52 -23.48 13.06
N PRO A 289 -20.49 -24.30 13.54
CA PRO A 289 -21.92 -23.98 13.42
C PRO A 289 -22.35 -22.78 14.30
N ASP A 290 -21.52 -22.36 15.24
CA ASP A 290 -21.75 -21.19 16.10
C ASP A 290 -21.36 -19.86 15.45
N LEU A 291 -20.67 -19.90 14.30
CA LEU A 291 -20.26 -18.71 13.56
C LEU A 291 -21.29 -18.36 12.47
N ASP A 292 -21.54 -17.07 12.27
CA ASP A 292 -22.39 -16.57 11.19
C ASP A 292 -21.62 -16.60 9.86
N LEU A 293 -21.59 -17.77 9.24
CA LEU A 293 -20.84 -18.05 8.01
C LEU A 293 -21.77 -18.26 6.82
N ASP A 294 -21.37 -17.75 5.66
CA ASP A 294 -21.97 -18.14 4.39
C ASP A 294 -21.50 -19.55 4.01
N HIS A 295 -22.36 -20.54 4.23
CA HIS A 295 -22.09 -21.94 3.88
C HIS A 295 -21.93 -22.17 2.37
N SER A 296 -22.43 -21.26 1.53
CA SER A 296 -22.27 -21.35 0.07
C SER A 296 -20.89 -20.87 -0.41
N ALA A 297 -20.19 -20.07 0.39
CA ALA A 297 -18.88 -19.51 0.03
C ALA A 297 -17.76 -20.56 -0.08
N TRP A 298 -17.94 -21.74 0.52
CA TRP A 298 -17.00 -22.86 0.47
C TRP A 298 -17.62 -24.16 -0.06
N ASP A 299 -18.76 -24.09 -0.78
CA ASP A 299 -19.44 -25.27 -1.37
C ASP A 299 -18.69 -25.77 -2.62
N HIS A 300 -17.44 -26.21 -2.44
CA HIS A 300 -16.65 -26.84 -3.49
C HIS A 300 -16.93 -28.35 -3.54
N ARG A 301 -18.16 -28.71 -3.94
CA ARG A 301 -18.47 -30.11 -4.33
C ARG A 301 -17.74 -30.54 -5.60
N GLU A 302 -17.17 -29.61 -6.36
CA GLU A 302 -16.36 -29.90 -7.54
C GLU A 302 -15.13 -28.98 -7.59
N ALA A 303 -14.02 -29.43 -7.01
CA ALA A 303 -12.71 -29.06 -7.53
C ALA A 303 -12.00 -30.38 -7.83
N ALA A 304 -12.01 -30.73 -9.13
CA ALA A 304 -11.43 -31.92 -9.73
C ALA A 304 -9.98 -32.19 -9.27
N PRO A 305 -9.49 -33.43 -9.41
CA PRO A 305 -8.17 -33.83 -8.92
C PRO A 305 -7.04 -33.22 -9.75
N GLU A 306 -5.92 -32.99 -9.06
CA GLU A 306 -4.55 -32.64 -9.51
C GLU A 306 -4.28 -31.17 -9.88
#